data_AF-A0A4Q8M1W9-F1
#
_entry.id   AF-A0A4Q8M1W9-F1
#
_cell.length_a   1.000
_cell.length_b   1.000
_cell.length_c   1.000
_cell.angle_alpha   90.00
_cell.angle_beta   90.00
_cell.angle_gamma   90.00
#
_symmetry.space_group_name_H-M   'P 1'
#
loop_
_entity.id
_entity.type
_entity.pdbx_description
1 polymer ?
#
loop_
_entity_poly.entity_id
_entity_poly.type
_entity_poly.pdbx_seq_one_letter_code
_entity_poly.pdbx_strand_id
1 'polypeptide(L)'
;MKNLAILLSLFSLIYSRSASSGDFERAFEAGKVAARSFESKLAEERGKVKVDKENVELVDYVYDDRNYAIGLARSSSAYVVIFSLKRNVRGSVIMGGGARYEIDADTLGVKSVEFYE
;
A
#
# COMPACT_ATOMS: atom_id res chain seq x y z
N MET A 1 -46.95 23.03 0.93
CA MET A 1 -45.63 22.49 1.35
C MET A 1 -45.50 20.99 0.97
N LYS A 2 -45.67 20.63 -0.32
CA LYS A 2 -45.47 19.26 -0.81
C LYS A 2 -44.48 19.18 -1.97
N ASN A 3 -44.25 20.29 -2.68
CA ASN A 3 -43.39 20.32 -3.86
C ASN A 3 -41.90 20.56 -3.52
N LEU A 4 -41.57 21.00 -2.30
CA LEU A 4 -40.19 21.27 -1.88
C LEU A 4 -39.45 19.99 -1.47
N ALA A 5 -40.16 18.99 -0.94
CA ALA A 5 -39.58 17.74 -0.47
C ALA A 5 -39.08 16.85 -1.63
N ILE A 6 -39.74 16.94 -2.79
CA ILE A 6 -39.39 16.16 -3.99
C ILE A 6 -38.09 16.67 -4.63
N LEU A 7 -37.82 17.98 -4.53
CA LEU A 7 -36.58 18.58 -5.02
C LEU A 7 -35.36 18.22 -4.15
N LEU A 8 -35.55 18.04 -2.84
CA LEU A 8 -34.48 17.62 -1.92
C LEU A 8 -34.12 16.14 -2.05
N SER A 9 -35.07 15.26 -2.38
CA SER A 9 -34.78 13.84 -2.59
C SER A 9 -34.07 13.55 -3.92
N LEU A 10 -34.15 14.46 -4.89
CA LEU A 10 -33.41 14.36 -6.15
C LEU A 10 -31.94 14.76 -6.00
N PHE A 11 -31.60 15.65 -5.05
CA PHE A 11 -30.21 16.07 -4.81
C PHE A 11 -29.38 15.03 -4.03
N SER A 12 -30.01 14.18 -3.21
CA SER A 12 -29.31 13.15 -2.45
C SER A 12 -28.95 11.90 -3.27
N LEU A 13 -29.53 11.73 -4.47
CA LEU A 13 -29.26 10.59 -5.35
C LEU A 13 -28.01 10.74 -6.23
N ILE A 14 -27.40 11.93 -6.29
CA ILE A 14 -26.27 12.22 -7.20
C ILE A 14 -24.91 12.00 -6.50
N TYR A 15 -24.87 11.80 -5.18
CA TYR A 15 -23.62 11.72 -4.42
C TYR A 15 -23.06 10.30 -4.18
N SER A 16 -23.72 9.26 -4.69
CA SER A 16 -23.10 7.94 -4.79
C SER A 16 -22.37 7.84 -6.12
N ARG A 17 -21.17 8.46 -6.18
CA ARG A 17 -20.16 8.05 -7.16
C ARG A 17 -19.78 6.62 -6.83
N SER A 18 -20.52 5.68 -7.42
CA SER A 18 -20.16 4.27 -7.49
C SER A 18 -18.72 4.21 -7.99
N ALA A 19 -17.80 3.74 -7.13
CA ALA A 19 -16.47 3.36 -7.58
C ALA A 19 -16.65 2.41 -8.77
N SER A 20 -16.19 2.82 -9.95
CA SER A 20 -16.40 2.02 -11.14
C SER A 20 -15.53 0.75 -11.04
N SER A 21 -15.95 -0.35 -11.67
CA SER A 21 -15.13 -1.58 -11.71
C SER A 21 -13.72 -1.32 -12.24
N GLY A 22 -13.57 -0.36 -13.16
CA GLY A 22 -12.27 0.06 -13.70
C GLY A 22 -11.37 0.78 -12.68
N ASP A 23 -11.95 1.44 -11.67
CA ASP A 23 -11.16 2.08 -10.60
C ASP A 23 -10.55 1.05 -9.67
N PHE A 24 -11.25 -0.06 -9.41
CA PHE A 24 -10.75 -1.19 -8.62
C PHE A 24 -9.66 -1.95 -9.37
N GLU A 25 -9.87 -2.23 -10.66
CA GLU A 25 -8.89 -2.92 -11.50
C GLU A 25 -7.57 -2.13 -11.55
N ARG A 26 -7.61 -0.82 -11.83
CA ARG A 26 -6.41 0.02 -11.81
C ARG A 26 -5.75 0.11 -10.44
N ALA A 27 -6.53 0.16 -9.35
CA ALA A 27 -5.99 0.16 -8.00
C ALA A 27 -5.22 -1.14 -7.71
N PHE A 28 -5.75 -2.28 -8.17
CA PHE A 28 -5.09 -3.59 -8.05
C PHE A 28 -3.82 -3.66 -8.91
N GLU A 29 -3.84 -3.15 -10.14
CA GLU A 29 -2.63 -3.05 -10.97
C GLU A 29 -1.55 -2.17 -10.32
N ALA A 30 -1.92 -1.02 -9.78
CA ALA A 30 -0.98 -0.17 -9.04
C ALA A 30 -0.39 -0.91 -7.82
N GLY A 31 -1.21 -1.68 -7.10
CA GLY A 31 -0.77 -2.54 -6.02
C GLY A 31 0.27 -3.58 -6.47
N LYS A 32 0.06 -4.22 -7.63
CA LYS A 32 1.02 -5.18 -8.21
C LYS A 32 2.33 -4.53 -8.62
N VAL A 33 2.29 -3.33 -9.19
CA VAL A 33 3.50 -2.57 -9.54
C VAL A 33 4.32 -2.27 -8.29
N ALA A 34 3.67 -1.76 -7.25
CA ALA A 34 4.32 -1.47 -5.98
C ALA A 34 4.88 -2.73 -5.31
N ALA A 35 4.13 -3.83 -5.28
CA ALA A 35 4.55 -5.10 -4.68
C ALA A 35 5.81 -5.66 -5.35
N ARG A 36 5.84 -5.74 -6.68
CA ARG A 36 7.02 -6.22 -7.43
C ARG A 36 8.27 -5.38 -7.16
N SER A 37 8.10 -4.06 -7.12
CA SER A 37 9.20 -3.15 -6.80
C SER A 37 9.69 -3.35 -5.37
N PHE A 38 8.78 -3.52 -4.42
CA PHE A 38 9.10 -3.72 -3.01
C PHE A 38 9.79 -5.07 -2.76
N GLU A 39 9.28 -6.16 -3.32
CA GLU A 39 9.89 -7.50 -3.26
C GLU A 39 11.32 -7.49 -3.81
N SER A 40 11.52 -6.84 -4.97
CA SER A 40 12.85 -6.70 -5.57
C SER A 40 13.82 -5.96 -4.65
N LYS A 41 13.33 -4.91 -3.97
CA LYS A 41 14.13 -4.14 -3.02
C LYS A 41 14.47 -4.93 -1.76
N LEU A 42 13.51 -5.68 -1.20
CA LEU A 42 13.76 -6.56 -0.06
C LEU A 42 14.84 -7.59 -0.39
N ALA A 43 14.77 -8.22 -1.57
CA ALA A 43 15.79 -9.18 -2.01
C ALA A 43 17.18 -8.53 -2.19
N GLU A 44 17.23 -7.32 -2.78
CA GLU A 44 18.47 -6.55 -2.94
C GLU A 44 19.12 -6.24 -1.58
N GLU A 45 18.34 -5.73 -0.63
CA GLU A 45 18.84 -5.38 0.71
C GLU A 45 19.22 -6.63 1.52
N ARG A 46 18.44 -7.71 1.43
CA ARG A 46 18.76 -8.99 2.07
C ARG A 46 20.14 -9.52 1.66
N GLY A 47 20.51 -9.34 0.39
CA GLY A 47 21.80 -9.76 -0.16
C GLY A 47 23.00 -8.95 0.37
N LYS A 48 22.76 -7.74 0.91
CA LYS A 48 23.80 -6.88 1.49
C LYS A 48 24.06 -7.16 2.97
N VAL A 49 23.10 -7.79 3.67
CA VAL A 49 23.18 -8.06 5.10
C VAL A 49 24.01 -9.29 5.39
N LYS A 50 25.02 -9.16 6.27
CA LYS A 50 25.74 -10.31 6.84
C LYS A 50 24.87 -10.96 7.91
N VAL A 51 24.68 -12.27 7.80
CA VAL A 51 23.87 -13.05 8.74
C VAL A 51 24.76 -13.79 9.71
N ASP A 52 24.63 -13.44 10.97
CA ASP A 52 25.14 -14.15 12.12
C ASP A 52 24.04 -15.00 12.76
N LYS A 53 24.44 -16.05 13.50
CA LYS A 53 23.50 -17.02 14.11
C LYS A 53 22.51 -16.38 15.08
N GLU A 54 22.87 -15.25 15.68
CA GLU A 54 22.06 -14.55 16.67
C GLU A 54 20.95 -13.70 16.03
N ASN A 55 21.11 -13.24 14.79
CA ASN A 55 20.16 -12.35 14.11
C ASN A 55 19.41 -13.01 12.95
N VAL A 56 19.70 -14.28 12.63
CA VAL A 56 19.11 -14.99 11.48
C VAL A 56 17.58 -14.92 11.48
N GLU A 57 16.93 -15.17 12.61
CA GLU A 57 15.46 -15.15 12.72
C GLU A 57 14.89 -13.75 12.47
N LEU A 58 15.57 -12.72 12.96
CA LEU A 58 15.14 -11.32 12.75
C LEU A 58 15.31 -10.91 11.29
N VAL A 59 16.46 -11.25 10.69
CA VAL A 59 16.73 -10.93 9.28
C VAL A 59 15.74 -11.66 8.37
N ASP A 60 15.49 -12.95 8.61
CA ASP A 60 14.51 -13.70 7.83
C ASP A 60 13.08 -13.16 8.04
N TYR A 61 12.75 -12.64 9.22
CA TYR A 61 11.47 -11.98 9.46
C TYR A 61 11.34 -10.66 8.68
N VAL A 62 12.35 -9.78 8.74
CA VAL A 62 12.33 -8.43 8.15
C VAL A 62 12.28 -8.47 6.63
N TYR A 63 12.96 -9.43 6.01
CA TYR A 63 13.07 -9.50 4.55
C TYR A 63 12.11 -10.49 3.88
N ASP A 64 11.20 -11.08 4.65
CA ASP A 64 10.06 -11.85 4.11
C ASP A 64 8.89 -10.89 3.86
N ASP A 65 8.52 -10.75 2.58
CA ASP A 65 7.46 -9.88 2.09
C ASP A 65 6.10 -10.17 2.74
N ARG A 66 5.86 -11.42 3.14
CA ARG A 66 4.60 -11.85 3.78
C ARG A 66 4.44 -11.27 5.18
N ASN A 67 5.52 -10.79 5.79
CA ASN A 67 5.49 -10.12 7.08
C ASN A 67 5.08 -8.65 6.97
N TYR A 68 4.77 -8.13 5.79
CA TYR A 68 4.24 -6.78 5.63
C TYR A 68 2.71 -6.78 5.51
N ALA A 69 2.08 -5.76 6.09
CA ALA A 69 0.71 -5.37 5.81
C ALA A 69 0.71 -4.36 4.66
N ILE A 70 -0.32 -4.43 3.81
CA ILE A 70 -0.43 -3.58 2.61
C ILE A 70 -1.68 -2.71 2.73
N GLY A 71 -1.50 -1.40 2.64
CA GLY A 71 -2.58 -0.43 2.51
C GLY A 71 -2.59 0.17 1.11
N LEU A 72 -3.78 0.41 0.56
CA LEU A 72 -3.97 1.04 -0.74
C LEU A 72 -4.99 2.18 -0.61
N ALA A 73 -4.59 3.37 -1.02
CA ALA A 73 -5.44 4.54 -1.09
C ALA A 73 -5.35 5.20 -2.46
N ARG A 74 -6.38 5.95 -2.84
CA ARG A 74 -6.39 6.72 -4.09
C ARG A 74 -6.45 8.21 -3.79
N SER A 75 -5.57 8.97 -4.43
CA SER A 75 -5.64 10.43 -4.55
C SER A 75 -6.16 10.82 -5.94
N SER A 76 -6.29 12.12 -6.22
CA SER A 76 -6.78 12.60 -7.52
C SER A 76 -5.91 12.21 -8.72
N SER A 77 -4.59 12.01 -8.52
CA SER A 77 -3.64 11.72 -9.60
C SER A 77 -2.70 10.53 -9.34
N ALA A 78 -2.89 9.83 -8.23
CA ALA A 78 -2.04 8.71 -7.86
C ALA A 78 -2.77 7.65 -7.01
N TYR A 79 -2.27 6.43 -7.07
CA TYR A 79 -2.50 5.40 -6.07
C TYR A 79 -1.34 5.43 -5.07
N VAL A 80 -1.67 5.45 -3.78
CA VAL A 80 -0.68 5.38 -2.70
C VAL A 80 -0.73 3.97 -2.13
N VAL A 81 0.39 3.26 -2.21
CA VAL A 81 0.56 1.92 -1.64
C VAL A 81 1.53 2.00 -0.47
N ILE A 82 1.11 1.49 0.69
CA ILE A 82 1.91 1.49 1.91
C ILE A 82 2.18 0.06 2.33
N PHE A 83 3.45 -0.29 2.46
CA PHE A 83 3.93 -1.50 3.10
C PHE A 83 4.33 -1.16 4.54
N SER A 84 3.86 -1.94 5.51
CA SER A 84 4.24 -1.78 6.91
C SER A 84 4.59 -3.14 7.51
N LEU A 85 5.79 -3.27 8.07
CA LEU A 85 6.21 -4.50 8.73
C LEU A 85 5.27 -4.79 9.90
N LYS A 86 4.77 -6.02 9.97
CA LYS A 86 3.94 -6.49 11.08
C LYS A 86 4.82 -6.57 12.33
N ARG A 87 4.19 -6.44 13.50
CA ARG A 87 4.91 -6.69 14.76
C ARG A 87 5.08 -8.21 14.94
N ASN A 88 6.32 -8.66 15.09
CA ASN A 88 6.63 -9.99 15.60
C ASN A 88 6.33 -10.01 17.11
N VAL A 89 5.36 -10.82 17.52
CA VAL A 89 4.93 -10.95 18.91
C VAL A 89 5.99 -11.65 19.78
N ARG A 90 7.00 -12.29 19.17
CA ARG A 90 8.04 -13.06 19.87
C ARG A 90 9.35 -12.30 20.14
N GLY A 91 9.57 -11.14 19.51
CA GLY A 91 10.80 -10.34 19.66
C GLY A 91 10.52 -9.01 20.35
N SER A 92 11.35 -8.63 21.33
CA SER A 92 11.11 -7.49 22.22
C SER A 92 11.36 -6.11 21.62
N VAL A 93 11.90 -5.98 20.41
CA VAL A 93 12.04 -4.69 19.72
C VAL A 93 11.94 -4.90 18.22
N ILE A 94 10.81 -4.53 17.62
CA ILE A 94 10.76 -4.25 16.18
C ILE A 94 10.55 -2.75 16.07
N MET A 95 11.63 -2.06 15.69
CA MET A 95 11.52 -0.72 15.13
C MET A 95 10.79 -0.83 13.79
N GLY A 96 10.09 0.24 13.42
CA GLY A 96 9.22 0.27 12.24
C GLY A 96 9.95 -0.15 10.97
N GLY A 97 9.20 -0.37 9.90
CA GLY A 97 9.82 -0.76 8.64
C GLY A 97 8.78 -0.79 7.55
N GLY A 98 9.15 -0.42 6.34
CA GLY A 98 8.22 -0.45 5.23
C GLY A 98 8.56 0.50 4.12
N ALA A 99 7.56 0.78 3.29
CA ALA A 99 7.70 1.68 2.17
C ALA A 99 6.38 2.32 1.79
N ARG A 100 6.45 3.56 1.31
CA ARG A 100 5.34 4.27 0.67
C ARG A 100 5.67 4.48 -0.80
N TYR A 101 4.78 3.97 -1.66
CA TYR A 101 4.84 4.14 -3.10
C TYR A 101 3.73 5.09 -3.54
N GLU A 102 4.07 6.05 -4.39
CA GLU A 102 3.09 6.77 -5.20
C GLU A 102 3.17 6.26 -6.64
N ILE A 103 2.04 5.77 -7.15
CA ILE A 103 1.90 5.23 -8.50
C ILE A 103 0.98 6.17 -9.27
N ASP A 104 1.41 6.65 -10.43
CA ASP A 104 0.61 7.49 -11.30
C ASP A 104 -0.70 6.78 -11.69
N ALA A 105 -1.84 7.46 -11.51
CA ALA A 105 -3.14 6.82 -11.72
C ALA A 105 -3.43 6.50 -13.19
N ASP A 106 -2.79 7.22 -14.12
CA ASP A 106 -3.05 7.14 -15.56
C ASP A 106 -2.11 6.17 -16.27
N THR A 107 -0.83 6.23 -15.93
CA THR A 107 0.27 5.46 -16.54
C THR A 107 0.68 4.22 -15.75
N LEU A 108 0.29 4.13 -14.47
CA LEU A 108 0.75 3.10 -13.53
C LEU A 108 2.27 3.11 -13.30
N GLY A 109 2.95 4.21 -13.64
CA GLY A 109 4.36 4.41 -13.36
C GLY A 109 4.61 4.78 -11.90
N VAL A 110 5.73 4.32 -11.33
CA VAL A 110 6.16 4.74 -9.98
C VAL A 110 6.60 6.21 -10.05
N LYS A 111 5.90 7.09 -9.32
CA LYS A 111 6.25 8.51 -9.17
C LYS A 111 7.32 8.71 -8.11
N SER A 112 7.14 8.08 -6.95
CA SER A 112 8.07 8.19 -5.83
C SER A 112 8.01 6.96 -4.94
N VAL A 113 9.12 6.71 -4.25
CA VAL A 113 9.25 5.67 -3.22
C VAL A 113 9.95 6.27 -2.02
N GLU A 114 9.40 6.04 -0.84
CA GLU A 114 10.01 6.39 0.44
C GLU A 114 10.09 5.12 1.30
N PHE A 115 11.28 4.82 1.84
CA PHE A 115 11.50 3.67 2.73
C PHE A 115 11.56 4.15 4.18
N TYR A 116 10.98 3.37 5.09
CA TYR A 116 11.00 3.64 6.53
C TYR A 116 11.82 2.56 7.24
N GLU A 117 12.66 2.99 8.18
CA GLU A 117 13.52 2.17 9.05
C GLU A 117 12.94 1.96 10.45
#